data_AF-A0A8R7UES2-F1
#
_entry.id   AF-A0A8R7UES2-F1
#
_cell.length_a   1.000
_cell.length_b   1.000
_cell.length_c   1.000
_cell.angle_alpha   90.00
_cell.angle_beta   90.00
_cell.angle_gamma   90.00
#
_symmetry.space_group_name_H-M   'P 1'
#
loop_
_entity.id
_entity.type
_entity.pdbx_description
1 polymer ?
#
loop_
_entity_poly.entity_id
_entity_poly.type
_entity_poly.pdbx_seq_one_letter_code
_entity_poly.pdbx_strand_id
1 'polypeptide(L)'
;GIADSLNQLTQQCVTYLNKIAQQHIGERVIVVSHGAAIVELCRHTDPPGSSVHRNFPNTSLNVFHVSGVTRQWALARFGDVGHLDGKGALEDAFDGNGVSA
;
A
#
# COMPACT_ATOMS: atom_id res chain seq x y z
N GLY A 1 -12.96 -10.13 14.97
CA GLY A 1 -13.14 -10.83 13.69
C GLY A 1 -12.03 -10.45 12.73
N ILE A 2 -11.89 -11.13 11.58
CA ILE A 2 -10.80 -10.88 10.61
C ILE A 2 -10.70 -9.40 10.18
N ALA A 3 -11.84 -8.72 10.08
CA ALA A 3 -11.91 -7.28 9.80
C ALA A 3 -11.22 -6.41 10.87
N ASP A 4 -11.31 -6.79 12.16
CA ASP A 4 -10.66 -6.05 13.26
C ASP A 4 -9.14 -6.19 13.18
N SER A 5 -8.64 -7.38 12.86
CA SER A 5 -7.20 -7.63 12.70
C SER A 5 -6.62 -6.90 11.50
N LEU A 6 -7.36 -6.83 10.38
CA LEU A 6 -6.93 -6.09 9.20
C LEU A 6 -6.90 -4.59 9.47
N ASN A 7 -7.94 -4.04 10.10
CA ASN A 7 -7.98 -2.62 10.45
C ASN A 7 -6.88 -2.23 11.46
N GLN A 8 -6.54 -3.14 12.39
CA GLN A 8 -5.43 -2.96 13.31
C GLN A 8 -4.08 -2.96 12.56
N LEU A 9 -3.90 -3.84 11.57
CA LEU A 9 -2.73 -3.85 10.70
C LEU A 9 -2.60 -2.53 9.91
N THR A 10 -3.70 -2.06 9.29
CA THR A 10 -3.74 -0.77 8.58
C THR A 10 -3.31 0.38 9.48
N GLN A 11 -3.88 0.46 10.68
CA GLN A 11 -3.55 1.51 11.64
C GLN A 11 -2.09 1.46 12.08
N GLN A 12 -1.55 0.26 12.30
CA GLN A 12 -0.15 0.10 12.64
C GLN A 12 0.75 0.56 11.48
N CYS A 13 0.53 0.07 10.26
CA CYS A 13 1.31 0.45 9.08
C CYS A 13 1.30 1.96 8.84
N VAL A 14 0.11 2.58 8.84
CA VAL A 14 -0.04 4.04 8.65
C VAL A 14 0.66 4.82 9.77
N THR A 15 0.54 4.37 11.03
CA THR A 15 1.21 5.03 12.16
C THR A 15 2.73 4.99 12.03
N TYR A 16 3.31 3.83 11.67
CA TYR A 16 4.75 3.69 11.48
C TYR A 16 5.25 4.55 10.32
N LEU A 17 4.55 4.53 9.18
CA LEU A 17 4.97 5.32 8.03
C LEU A 17 4.79 6.83 8.24
N ASN A 18 3.80 7.27 9.01
CA ASN A 18 3.68 8.67 9.41
C ASN A 18 4.82 9.13 10.32
N LYS A 19 5.41 8.24 11.14
CA LYS A 19 6.62 8.55 11.91
C LYS A 19 7.82 8.71 11.00
N ILE A 20 7.99 7.80 10.03
CA ILE A 20 9.05 7.87 9.03
C ILE A 20 8.93 9.16 8.21
N ALA A 21 7.74 9.49 7.72
CA ALA A 21 7.50 10.72 6.96
C ALA A 21 7.83 12.00 7.77
N GLN A 22 7.62 11.99 9.09
CA GLN A 22 8.00 13.10 9.97
C GLN A 22 9.51 13.20 10.21
N GLN A 23 10.21 12.08 10.27
CA GLN A 23 11.66 12.04 10.46
C GLN A 23 12.41 12.44 9.18
N HIS A 24 11.79 12.24 8.01
CA HIS A 24 12.39 12.42 6.69
C HIS A 24 11.65 13.48 5.85
N ILE A 25 11.26 14.60 6.47
CA ILE A 25 10.57 15.70 5.75
C ILE A 25 11.49 16.27 4.68
N GLY A 26 10.99 16.32 3.43
CA GLY A 26 11.76 16.79 2.27
C GLY A 26 12.59 15.72 1.58
N GLU A 27 12.67 14.52 2.14
CA GLU A 27 13.35 13.37 1.54
C GLU A 27 12.36 12.44 0.82
N ARG A 28 12.91 11.54 -0.02
CA ARG A 28 12.15 10.46 -0.64
C ARG A 28 12.51 9.13 0.03
N VAL A 29 11.52 8.48 0.62
CA VAL A 29 11.66 7.17 1.28
C VAL A 29 11.15 6.06 0.34
N ILE A 30 11.93 4.98 0.22
CA ILE A 30 11.51 3.76 -0.45
C ILE A 30 11.19 2.71 0.61
N VAL A 31 10.01 2.10 0.51
CA VAL A 31 9.55 1.04 1.41
C VAL A 31 9.26 -0.21 0.60
N VAL A 32 9.89 -1.31 0.97
CA VAL A 32 9.58 -2.64 0.41
C VAL A 32 8.66 -3.36 1.39
N SER A 33 7.51 -3.83 0.90
CA SER A 33 6.50 -4.48 1.72
C SER A 33 5.74 -5.56 0.96
N HIS A 34 4.94 -6.32 1.68
CA HIS A 34 4.06 -7.35 1.11
C HIS A 34 2.77 -6.74 0.54
N GLY A 35 2.14 -7.45 -0.39
CA GLY A 35 0.92 -6.99 -1.08
C GLY A 35 -0.19 -6.55 -0.13
N ALA A 36 -0.47 -7.32 0.93
CA ALA A 36 -1.50 -6.97 1.92
C ALA A 36 -1.28 -5.61 2.59
N ALA A 37 -0.03 -5.24 2.90
CA ALA A 37 0.28 -3.95 3.47
C ALA A 37 0.07 -2.82 2.44
N ILE A 38 0.45 -3.05 1.19
CA ILE A 38 0.27 -2.07 0.10
C ILE A 38 -1.21 -1.85 -0.20
N VAL A 39 -2.03 -2.91 -0.19
CA VAL A 39 -3.50 -2.85 -0.33
C VAL A 39 -4.09 -1.92 0.73
N GLU A 40 -3.73 -2.15 1.99
CA GLU A 40 -4.25 -1.36 3.11
C GLU A 40 -3.80 0.10 3.07
N LEU A 41 -2.58 0.38 2.62
CA LEU A 41 -2.10 1.75 2.42
C LEU A 41 -2.85 2.46 1.29
N CYS A 42 -3.14 1.77 0.19
CA CYS A 42 -3.97 2.34 -0.87
C CYS A 42 -5.40 2.58 -0.39
N ARG A 43 -5.98 1.66 0.39
CA ARG A 43 -7.31 1.83 1.00
C ARG A 43 -7.35 3.04 1.94
N HIS A 44 -6.28 3.30 2.68
CA HIS A 44 -6.16 4.49 3.52
C HIS A 44 -6.24 5.81 2.73
N THR A 45 -5.84 5.80 1.46
CA THR A 45 -5.94 6.98 0.57
C THR A 45 -7.27 7.10 -0.16
N ASP A 46 -8.12 6.08 -0.10
CA ASP A 46 -9.41 6.11 -0.79
C ASP A 46 -10.45 6.93 -0.02
N PRO A 47 -11.47 7.47 -0.72
CA PRO A 47 -12.62 8.08 -0.07
C PRO A 47 -13.35 7.10 0.86
N PRO A 48 -13.93 7.58 1.98
CA PRO A 48 -14.78 6.74 2.83
C PRO A 48 -15.89 6.07 2.03
N GLY A 49 -16.04 4.74 2.17
CA GLY A 49 -17.03 3.96 1.43
C GLY A 49 -16.59 3.47 0.05
N SER A 50 -15.37 3.78 -0.38
CA SER A 50 -14.75 3.17 -1.56
C SER A 50 -14.53 1.67 -1.37
N SER A 51 -15.04 0.87 -2.30
CA SER A 51 -14.78 -0.58 -2.42
C SER A 51 -13.92 -0.89 -3.65
N VAL A 52 -12.86 -0.11 -3.85
CA VAL A 52 -11.95 -0.32 -4.99
C VAL A 52 -11.14 -1.58 -4.77
N HIS A 53 -11.49 -2.64 -5.50
CA HIS A 53 -10.68 -3.85 -5.59
C HIS A 53 -9.51 -3.56 -6.54
N ARG A 54 -8.29 -3.53 -6.01
CA ARG A 54 -7.06 -3.25 -6.75
C ARG A 54 -6.20 -4.49 -6.75
N ASN A 55 -5.86 -4.98 -7.95
CA ASN A 55 -4.87 -6.04 -8.10
C ASN A 55 -3.47 -5.44 -8.04
N PHE A 56 -2.57 -6.06 -7.28
CA PHE A 56 -1.20 -5.57 -7.07
C PHE A 56 -0.22 -6.58 -7.65
N PRO A 57 0.31 -6.32 -8.87
CA PRO A 57 1.35 -7.18 -9.42
C PRO A 57 2.58 -7.14 -8.52
N ASN A 58 3.27 -8.28 -8.41
CA ASN A 58 4.52 -8.34 -7.65
C ASN A 58 5.55 -7.38 -8.27
N THR A 59 6.39 -6.83 -7.39
CA THR A 59 7.42 -5.86 -7.77
C THR A 59 6.85 -4.56 -8.34
N SER A 60 5.54 -4.30 -8.23
CA SER A 60 4.95 -3.03 -8.66
C SER A 60 5.32 -1.87 -7.74
N LEU A 61 5.51 -0.69 -8.36
CA LEU A 61 5.82 0.54 -7.64
C LEU A 61 4.55 1.36 -7.37
N ASN A 62 4.39 1.79 -6.13
CA ASN A 62 3.32 2.69 -5.70
C ASN A 62 3.95 3.95 -5.12
N VAL A 63 3.49 5.12 -5.58
CA VAL A 63 4.02 6.42 -5.16
C VAL A 63 2.95 7.16 -4.37
N PHE A 64 3.25 7.46 -3.12
CA PHE A 64 2.41 8.24 -2.22
C PHE A 64 3.06 9.59 -1.96
N HIS A 65 2.26 10.65 -2.00
CA HIS A 65 2.63 11.95 -1.46
C HIS A 65 2.03 12.11 -0.08
N VAL A 66 2.86 12.44 0.90
CA VAL A 66 2.43 12.67 2.29
C VAL A 66 2.65 14.14 2.62
N SER A 67 1.60 14.82 3.03
CA SER A 67 1.68 16.20 3.48
C SER A 67 2.44 16.31 4.80
N GLY A 68 3.53 17.08 4.83
CA GLY A 68 4.29 17.33 6.07
C GLY A 68 3.50 18.09 7.14
N VAL A 69 2.43 18.80 6.75
CA VAL A 69 1.61 19.60 7.67
C VAL A 69 0.36 18.83 8.10
N THR A 70 -0.42 18.35 7.14
CA THR A 70 -1.74 17.73 7.42
C THR A 70 -1.67 16.21 7.60
N ARG A 71 -0.51 15.60 7.32
CA ARG A 71 -0.28 14.14 7.30
C ARG A 71 -1.26 13.38 6.44
N GLN A 72 -1.90 14.07 5.50
CA GLN A 72 -2.79 13.45 4.51
C GLN A 72 -1.95 12.79 3.43
N TRP A 73 -2.40 11.61 3.00
CA TRP A 73 -1.77 10.80 1.98
C TRP A 73 -2.54 10.93 0.68
N ALA A 74 -1.81 11.03 -0.43
CA ALA A 74 -2.38 10.99 -1.78
C ALA A 74 -1.62 9.97 -2.63
N LEU A 75 -2.35 9.02 -3.23
CA LEU A 75 -1.79 8.06 -4.16
C LEU A 75 -1.54 8.75 -5.51
N ALA A 76 -0.28 8.97 -5.86
CA ALA A 76 0.14 9.66 -7.08
C ALA A 76 0.41 8.69 -8.24
N ARG A 77 0.89 7.48 -7.95
CA ARG A 77 1.09 6.42 -8.94
C ARG A 77 0.76 5.06 -8.32
N PHE A 78 0.06 4.24 -9.07
CA PHE A 78 -0.41 2.93 -8.63
C PHE A 78 0.11 1.83 -9.55
N GLY A 79 0.62 0.74 -8.99
CA GLY A 79 0.88 -0.50 -9.72
C GLY A 79 1.87 -0.38 -10.88
N ASP A 80 2.85 0.52 -10.81
CA ASP A 80 3.75 0.79 -11.93
C ASP A 80 4.78 -0.33 -12.12
N VAL A 81 4.66 -1.00 -13.24
CA VAL A 81 5.53 -2.09 -13.70
C VAL A 81 6.36 -1.69 -14.92
N GLY A 82 6.40 -0.42 -15.31
CA GLY A 82 7.15 0.03 -16.49
C GLY A 82 8.65 -0.27 -16.40
N HIS A 83 9.19 -0.42 -15.20
CA HIS A 83 10.57 -0.86 -14.97
C HIS A 83 10.81 -2.36 -15.21
N LEU A 84 9.74 -3.16 -15.34
CA LEU A 84 9.79 -4.60 -15.59
C LEU A 84 9.70 -4.95 -17.08
N ASP A 85 9.70 -3.96 -17.98
CA ASP A 85 9.56 -4.17 -19.42
C ASP A 85 10.61 -5.16 -19.93
N GLY A 86 10.16 -6.39 -20.26
CA GLY A 86 10.97 -7.53 -20.70
C GLY A 86 11.31 -8.61 -19.65
N LYS A 87 10.96 -8.46 -18.36
CA LYS A 87 11.35 -9.41 -17.28
C LYS A 87 10.21 -10.19 -16.62
N GLY A 88 8.95 -9.96 -17.02
CA GLY A 88 7.78 -10.67 -16.50
C GLY A 88 7.48 -10.32 -15.04
N ALA A 89 6.49 -9.45 -14.80
CA ALA A 89 5.89 -9.35 -13.48
C ALA A 89 5.17 -10.68 -13.20
N LEU A 90 5.53 -11.40 -12.14
CA LEU A 90 4.74 -12.54 -11.69
C LEU A 90 3.37 -12.01 -11.23
N GLU A 91 2.33 -12.32 -12.01
CA GLU A 91 0.91 -12.02 -11.74
C GLU A 91 0.33 -12.81 -10.56
N ASP A 92 1.16 -13.44 -9.73
CA ASP A 92 0.72 -14.08 -8.48
C ASP A 92 0.44 -13.01 -7.43
N ALA A 93 -0.71 -12.35 -7.58
CA ALA A 93 -1.34 -11.61 -6.51
C ALA A 93 -1.73 -12.58 -5.39
N PHE A 94 -1.62 -12.13 -4.14
CA PHE A 94 -2.04 -12.90 -2.97
C PHE A 94 -3.51 -13.36 -3.13
N ASP A 95 -3.72 -14.60 -3.58
CA ASP A 95 -5.03 -15.24 -3.51
C ASP A 95 -5.24 -15.72 -2.08
N GLY A 96 -5.78 -14.84 -1.26
CA GLY A 96 -6.11 -15.11 0.13
C GLY A 96 -7.26 -16.10 0.31
N ASN A 97 -7.45 -17.06 -0.61
CA ASN A 97 -8.44 -18.10 -0.47
C ASN A 97 -7.88 -19.25 0.38
N GLY A 98 -7.83 -19.01 1.69
CA GLY A 98 -7.77 -20.08 2.67
C GLY A 98 -9.05 -20.89 2.59
N VAL A 99 -9.11 -21.85 1.67
CA VAL A 99 -10.08 -22.94 1.75
C VAL A 99 -9.73 -23.71 3.02
N SER A 100 -10.57 -23.54 4.04
CA SER A 100 -10.51 -24.37 5.25
C SER A 100 -10.67 -25.83 4.83
N ALA A 101 -9.77 -26.68 5.32
CA ALA A 101 -9.96 -28.11 5.40
C ALA A 101 -9.87 -28.52 6.88
#